data_AF-U5JA27-F1
#
_entry.id   AF-U5JA27-F1
#
_cell.length_a   1.000
_cell.length_b   1.000
_cell.length_c   1.000
_cell.angle_alpha   90.00
_cell.angle_beta   90.00
_cell.angle_gamma   90.00
#
_symmetry.space_group_name_H-M   'P 1'
#
loop_
_entity.id
_entity.type
_entity.pdbx_description
1 polymer ?
#
loop_
_entity_poly.entity_id
_entity_poly.type
_entity_poly.pdbx_seq_one_letter_code
_entity_poly.pdbx_strand_id
1 'polypeptide(L)'
;GDGDYVDFLITSPGQGDKITTSKLVALKDLTGASADAIIAGTSSADGVVTNTGAASGSTETNSAGTKLAMSAIFDTAYTDSSETAVKITIKADMNDTKFGKAGETTYSTGLTFEDGSTEKIVKLGDSDIIDITKALKLTVVPGSKATVKFAEKTPSASVQPVITKLRIINAKEETIDIDASSSKTAQDLA
;
A
#
# COMPACT_ATOMS: atom_id res chain seq x y z
N GLY A 1 -7.28 -1.75 -47.31
CA GLY A 1 -6.76 -1.70 -48.69
C GLY A 1 -5.25 -1.87 -48.67
N ASP A 2 -4.64 -2.04 -49.84
CA ASP A 2 -3.17 -2.12 -49.99
C ASP A 2 -2.59 -0.71 -49.79
N GLY A 3 -1.64 -0.56 -48.86
CA GLY A 3 -1.11 0.75 -48.45
C GLY A 3 -1.91 1.49 -47.37
N ASP A 4 -3.06 0.95 -46.95
CA ASP A 4 -3.79 1.47 -45.79
C ASP A 4 -3.09 1.10 -44.49
N TYR A 5 -3.15 2.00 -43.52
CA TYR A 5 -2.64 1.74 -42.18
C TYR A 5 -3.65 2.11 -41.09
N VAL A 6 -3.54 1.40 -39.96
CA VAL A 6 -4.26 1.72 -38.72
C VAL A 6 -3.22 2.16 -37.70
N ASP A 7 -3.35 3.40 -37.23
CA ASP A 7 -2.54 3.93 -36.14
C ASP A 7 -3.26 3.74 -34.81
N PHE A 8 -2.60 3.04 -33.89
CA PHE A 8 -2.98 2.98 -32.49
C PHE A 8 -2.08 3.93 -31.70
N LEU A 9 -2.73 4.89 -31.04
CA LEU A 9 -2.10 5.66 -29.97
C LEU A 9 -2.44 4.98 -28.65
N ILE A 10 -1.50 4.19 -28.14
CA ILE A 10 -1.69 3.48 -26.88
C ILE A 10 -1.08 4.33 -25.77
N THR A 11 -1.96 4.86 -24.91
CA THR A 11 -1.58 5.51 -23.67
C THR A 11 -1.65 4.47 -22.56
N SER A 12 -0.52 3.91 -22.16
CA SER A 12 -0.46 3.13 -20.91
C SER A 12 -0.13 4.08 -19.76
N PRO A 13 -0.76 3.94 -18.57
CA PRO A 13 -0.23 4.60 -17.38
C PRO A 13 1.25 4.23 -17.29
N GLY A 14 2.10 5.23 -17.02
CA GLY A 14 3.53 4.97 -16.86
C GLY A 14 3.72 3.86 -15.84
N GLN A 15 4.85 3.13 -15.89
CA GLN A 15 5.15 1.98 -15.02
C GLN A 15 5.04 2.20 -13.48
N GLY A 16 4.55 3.36 -13.02
CA GLY A 16 4.10 3.56 -11.65
C GLY A 16 2.75 2.87 -11.43
N ASP A 17 2.82 1.72 -10.75
CA ASP A 17 1.71 0.97 -10.19
C ASP A 17 0.74 0.35 -11.20
N LYS A 18 1.21 -0.72 -11.86
CA LYS A 18 0.27 -1.79 -12.23
C LYS A 18 -0.42 -2.25 -10.94
N ILE A 19 -1.73 -2.01 -10.87
CA ILE A 19 -2.63 -2.61 -9.90
C ILE A 19 -2.48 -4.13 -10.07
N THR A 20 -1.87 -4.79 -9.09
CA THR A 20 -1.53 -6.23 -9.20
C THR A 20 -2.18 -6.99 -8.07
N THR A 21 -2.69 -8.18 -8.41
CA THR A 21 -3.20 -9.16 -7.44
C THR A 21 -2.13 -9.51 -6.39
N SER A 22 -0.84 -9.48 -6.75
CA SER A 22 0.27 -9.70 -5.81
C SER A 22 0.31 -8.72 -4.65
N LYS A 23 -0.12 -7.46 -4.84
CA LYS A 23 -0.22 -6.48 -3.74
C LYS A 23 -1.37 -6.80 -2.79
N LEU A 24 -2.49 -7.30 -3.30
CA LEU A 24 -3.57 -7.81 -2.46
C LEU A 24 -3.16 -9.09 -1.73
N VAL A 25 -2.42 -10.00 -2.38
CA VAL A 25 -1.83 -11.19 -1.73
C VAL A 25 -0.91 -10.76 -0.58
N ALA A 26 0.01 -9.81 -0.83
CA ALA A 26 0.91 -9.32 0.22
C ALA A 26 0.16 -8.65 1.38
N LEU A 27 -0.93 -7.94 1.11
CA LEU A 27 -1.80 -7.38 2.15
C LEU A 27 -2.55 -8.49 2.91
N LYS A 28 -3.11 -9.48 2.20
CA LYS A 28 -3.80 -10.62 2.82
C LYS A 28 -2.85 -11.40 3.71
N ASP A 29 -1.64 -11.68 3.25
CA ASP A 29 -0.68 -12.49 4.01
C ASP A 29 0.17 -11.64 4.96
N LEU A 30 -0.04 -10.31 4.96
CA LEU A 30 0.75 -9.32 5.70
C LEU A 30 2.27 -9.46 5.46
N THR A 31 2.64 -9.85 4.24
CA THR A 31 4.03 -10.10 3.86
C THR A 31 4.83 -8.81 3.86
N GLY A 32 5.92 -8.77 4.63
CA GLY A 32 6.75 -7.57 4.79
C GLY A 32 6.12 -6.47 5.64
N ALA A 33 5.03 -6.78 6.35
CA ALA A 33 4.43 -5.82 7.28
C ALA A 33 5.40 -5.44 8.42
N SER A 34 5.25 -4.22 8.92
CA SER A 34 6.05 -3.76 10.08
C SER A 34 5.89 -4.69 11.27
N ALA A 35 7.01 -5.13 11.85
CA ALA A 35 7.04 -5.89 13.10
C ALA A 35 6.57 -5.05 14.30
N ASP A 36 6.79 -3.73 14.22
CA ASP A 36 6.35 -2.74 15.20
C ASP A 36 5.25 -1.89 14.54
N ALA A 37 4.08 -2.48 14.25
CA ALA A 37 2.96 -1.79 13.61
C ALA A 37 2.32 -0.75 14.55
N ILE A 38 2.27 -1.05 15.85
CA ILE A 38 2.03 -0.08 16.93
C ILE A 38 3.14 -0.26 17.97
N ILE A 39 3.81 0.83 18.34
CA ILE A 39 4.89 0.83 19.32
C ILE A 39 4.36 0.71 20.76
N ALA A 40 5.25 0.43 21.70
CA ALA A 40 4.97 0.68 23.12
C ALA A 40 4.83 2.20 23.35
N GLY A 41 3.87 2.59 24.18
CA GLY A 41 3.68 3.98 24.58
C GLY A 41 4.94 4.52 25.27
N THR A 42 5.31 5.74 24.93
CA THR A 42 6.45 6.46 25.53
C THR A 42 5.95 7.75 26.15
N SER A 43 6.83 8.51 26.81
CA SER A 43 6.48 9.86 27.30
C SER A 43 6.17 10.85 26.17
N SER A 44 6.70 10.61 24.96
CA SER A 44 6.55 11.53 23.82
C SER A 44 5.54 11.08 22.77
N ALA A 45 5.19 9.79 22.73
CA ALA A 45 4.38 9.22 21.65
C ALA A 45 3.38 8.20 22.18
N ASP A 46 2.17 8.25 21.63
CA ASP A 46 1.12 7.28 21.90
C ASP A 46 1.49 5.90 21.36
N GLY A 47 1.15 4.87 22.13
CA GLY A 47 1.35 3.47 21.79
C GLY A 47 0.62 2.58 22.78
N VAL A 48 0.98 1.30 22.82
CA VAL A 48 0.40 0.36 23.78
C VAL A 48 0.88 0.69 25.19
N VAL A 49 -0.04 0.77 26.13
CA VAL A 49 0.26 1.03 27.55
C VAL A 49 -0.40 -0.03 28.43
N THR A 50 0.11 -0.16 29.64
CA THR A 50 -0.52 -0.93 30.72
C THR A 50 -0.84 0.02 31.86
N ASN A 51 -2.06 -0.07 32.39
CA ASN A 51 -2.53 0.71 33.54
C ASN A 51 -3.61 -0.12 34.24
N THR A 52 -3.69 -0.07 35.56
CA THR A 52 -4.72 -0.78 36.34
C THR A 52 -5.92 0.10 36.69
N GLY A 53 -5.78 1.42 36.66
CA GLY A 53 -6.85 2.40 36.83
C GLY A 53 -7.76 2.56 35.60
N ALA A 54 -8.78 3.40 35.73
CA ALA A 54 -9.76 3.66 34.70
C ALA A 54 -9.25 4.60 33.60
N ALA A 55 -9.83 4.51 32.38
CA ALA A 55 -9.42 5.27 31.20
C ALA A 55 -9.47 6.80 31.38
N SER A 56 -10.35 7.27 32.26
CA SER A 56 -10.48 8.67 32.68
C SER A 56 -10.60 8.75 34.20
N GLY A 57 -9.91 9.72 34.80
CA GLY A 57 -9.96 9.97 36.25
C GLY A 57 -9.07 9.05 37.11
N SER A 58 -8.23 8.21 36.50
CA SER A 58 -7.18 7.50 37.24
C SER A 58 -6.10 8.46 37.75
N THR A 59 -5.53 8.16 38.92
CA THR A 59 -4.30 8.79 39.43
C THR A 59 -3.05 7.95 39.15
N GLU A 60 -3.23 6.70 38.71
CA GLU A 60 -2.15 5.80 38.33
C GLU A 60 -1.62 6.15 36.94
N THR A 61 -0.31 6.23 36.82
CA THR A 61 0.35 6.50 35.55
C THR A 61 0.47 5.25 34.69
N ASN A 62 0.30 5.43 33.39
CA ASN A 62 0.49 4.41 32.38
C ASN A 62 1.94 3.94 32.37
N SER A 63 2.14 2.63 32.38
CA SER A 63 3.41 2.00 32.04
C SER A 63 3.47 1.66 30.55
N ALA A 64 4.68 1.58 30.00
CA ALA A 64 4.87 1.13 28.62
C ALA A 64 4.40 -0.32 28.47
N GLY A 65 3.57 -0.57 27.46
CA GLY A 65 3.07 -1.91 27.13
C GLY A 65 3.96 -2.65 26.12
N THR A 66 3.41 -3.72 25.57
CA THR A 66 4.09 -4.51 24.52
C THR A 66 3.76 -3.95 23.15
N LYS A 67 4.78 -3.85 22.29
CA LYS A 67 4.60 -3.50 20.88
C LYS A 67 3.70 -4.51 20.17
N LEU A 68 2.96 -4.09 19.14
CA LEU A 68 2.11 -4.97 18.35
C LEU A 68 2.55 -5.01 16.90
N ALA A 69 2.71 -6.23 16.39
CA ALA A 69 2.86 -6.49 14.96
C ALA A 69 1.50 -6.45 14.26
N MET A 70 1.49 -6.25 12.94
CA MET A 70 0.27 -6.18 12.14
C MET A 70 -0.62 -7.43 12.30
N SER A 71 0.00 -8.61 12.40
CA SER A 71 -0.68 -9.90 12.59
C SER A 71 -1.28 -10.10 13.98
N ALA A 72 -0.83 -9.34 14.99
CA ALA A 72 -1.44 -9.33 16.32
C ALA A 72 -2.68 -8.42 16.37
N ILE A 73 -2.79 -7.47 15.44
CA ILE A 73 -3.86 -6.47 15.38
C ILE A 73 -4.98 -6.94 14.46
N PHE A 74 -4.63 -7.55 13.32
CA PHE A 74 -5.57 -7.83 12.24
C PHE A 74 -5.66 -9.31 11.88
N ASP A 75 -6.88 -9.74 11.54
CA ASP A 75 -7.15 -10.89 10.69
C ASP A 75 -7.47 -10.42 9.28
N THR A 76 -7.08 -11.22 8.28
CA THR A 76 -7.19 -10.89 6.86
C THR A 76 -7.77 -12.06 6.07
N ALA A 77 -8.67 -11.76 5.14
CA ALA A 77 -9.26 -12.76 4.25
C ALA A 77 -9.64 -12.13 2.92
N TYR A 78 -9.71 -12.91 1.84
CA TYR A 78 -10.39 -12.46 0.63
C TYR A 78 -11.90 -12.32 0.89
N THR A 79 -12.53 -11.36 0.24
CA THR A 79 -13.99 -11.17 0.34
C THR A 79 -14.78 -12.25 -0.40
N ASP A 80 -14.15 -12.85 -1.42
CA ASP A 80 -14.73 -13.85 -2.29
C ASP A 80 -13.61 -14.65 -3.02
N SER A 81 -14.00 -15.63 -3.82
CA SER A 81 -13.09 -16.49 -4.59
C SER A 81 -12.43 -15.81 -5.79
N SER A 82 -12.82 -14.59 -6.15
CA SER A 82 -12.18 -13.83 -7.24
C SER A 82 -10.90 -13.15 -6.79
N GLU A 83 -10.62 -13.12 -5.48
CA GLU A 83 -9.41 -12.55 -4.88
C GLU A 83 -9.19 -11.06 -5.25
N THR A 84 -10.27 -10.35 -5.58
CA THR A 84 -10.23 -8.94 -6.00
C THR A 84 -10.33 -7.95 -4.85
N ALA A 85 -10.63 -8.42 -3.63
CA ALA A 85 -10.61 -7.59 -2.44
C ALA A 85 -10.23 -8.37 -1.18
N VAL A 86 -9.56 -7.69 -0.25
CA VAL A 86 -9.17 -8.22 1.06
C VAL A 86 -9.97 -7.51 2.13
N LYS A 87 -10.64 -8.28 2.97
CA LYS A 87 -11.23 -7.83 4.22
C LYS A 87 -10.16 -7.89 5.31
N ILE A 88 -10.00 -6.78 6.02
CA ILE A 88 -9.12 -6.63 7.18
C ILE A 88 -10.02 -6.41 8.40
N THR A 89 -9.90 -7.25 9.40
CA THR A 89 -10.70 -7.21 10.63
C THR A 89 -9.79 -6.99 11.83
N ILE A 90 -10.10 -6.00 12.67
CA ILE A 90 -9.43 -5.81 13.96
C ILE A 90 -9.78 -6.98 14.89
N LYS A 91 -8.76 -7.63 15.46
CA LYS A 91 -8.91 -8.76 16.36
C LYS A 91 -9.65 -8.39 17.64
N ALA A 92 -10.43 -9.33 18.17
CA ALA A 92 -11.23 -9.13 19.36
C ALA A 92 -10.39 -8.69 20.58
N ASP A 93 -9.17 -9.23 20.74
CA ASP A 93 -8.22 -8.88 21.80
C ASP A 93 -7.88 -7.38 21.83
N MET A 94 -8.03 -6.69 20.70
CA MET A 94 -7.80 -5.25 20.64
C MET A 94 -8.88 -4.45 21.37
N ASN A 95 -10.06 -5.02 21.69
CA ASN A 95 -11.10 -4.33 22.44
C ASN A 95 -10.69 -3.99 23.88
N ASP A 96 -9.83 -4.79 24.48
CA ASP A 96 -9.36 -4.62 25.86
C ASP A 96 -7.95 -3.99 25.93
N THR A 97 -7.27 -3.89 24.78
CA THR A 97 -5.96 -3.28 24.69
C THR A 97 -6.03 -1.77 24.96
N LYS A 98 -5.06 -1.27 25.72
CA LYS A 98 -4.99 0.14 26.14
C LYS A 98 -3.95 0.91 25.33
N PHE A 99 -4.29 2.12 24.92
CA PHE A 99 -3.46 2.97 24.08
C PHE A 99 -3.31 4.37 24.68
N GLY A 100 -2.08 4.87 24.73
CA GLY A 100 -1.75 6.20 25.26
C GLY A 100 -0.24 6.40 25.42
N LYS A 101 0.13 7.42 26.19
CA LYS A 101 1.53 7.72 26.55
C LYS A 101 1.89 7.13 27.91
N ALA A 102 3.13 6.67 28.04
CA ALA A 102 3.66 6.25 29.33
C ALA A 102 3.92 7.49 30.22
N GLY A 103 3.62 7.37 31.52
CA GLY A 103 3.71 8.46 32.48
C GLY A 103 2.45 9.34 32.58
N GLU A 104 1.54 9.26 31.60
CA GLU A 104 0.23 9.91 31.66
C GLU A 104 -0.78 9.07 32.44
N THR A 105 -1.86 9.67 32.96
CA THR A 105 -2.89 8.94 33.71
C THR A 105 -4.14 8.60 32.90
N THR A 106 -4.17 8.99 31.62
CA THR A 106 -5.32 8.78 30.74
C THR A 106 -4.95 7.92 29.53
N TYR A 107 -5.93 7.19 29.01
CA TYR A 107 -5.73 6.29 27.87
C TYR A 107 -7.06 5.97 27.15
N SER A 108 -6.97 5.40 25.96
CA SER A 108 -8.08 4.78 25.23
C SER A 108 -8.10 3.27 25.45
N THR A 109 -9.27 2.66 25.61
CA THR A 109 -9.43 1.20 25.59
C THR A 109 -10.10 0.82 24.28
N GLY A 110 -9.56 -0.16 23.56
CA GLY A 110 -10.14 -0.60 22.30
C GLY A 110 -9.49 0.05 21.09
N LEU A 111 -9.64 -0.61 19.94
CA LEU A 111 -9.15 -0.14 18.65
C LEU A 111 -10.24 -0.23 17.59
N THR A 112 -10.37 0.81 16.76
CA THR A 112 -11.21 0.82 15.55
C THR A 112 -10.45 1.46 14.38
N PHE A 113 -10.99 1.36 13.18
CA PHE A 113 -10.60 2.27 12.10
C PHE A 113 -11.13 3.69 12.37
N GLU A 114 -10.67 4.68 11.60
CA GLU A 114 -11.05 6.09 11.77
C GLU A 114 -12.56 6.36 11.62
N ASP A 115 -13.29 5.50 10.89
CA ASP A 115 -14.75 5.57 10.73
C ASP A 115 -15.53 4.89 11.88
N GLY A 116 -14.83 4.37 12.89
CA GLY A 116 -15.39 3.66 14.03
C GLY A 116 -15.68 2.17 13.76
N SER A 117 -15.45 1.67 12.55
CA SER A 117 -15.62 0.26 12.22
C SER A 117 -14.48 -0.60 12.75
N THR A 118 -14.72 -1.91 12.87
CA THR A 118 -13.68 -2.91 13.14
C THR A 118 -13.25 -3.66 11.88
N GLU A 119 -13.81 -3.32 10.72
CA GLU A 119 -13.59 -4.02 9.47
C GLU A 119 -13.38 -3.03 8.33
N LYS A 120 -12.37 -3.28 7.49
CA LYS A 120 -12.10 -2.50 6.29
C LYS A 120 -11.95 -3.42 5.09
N ILE A 121 -12.57 -3.07 3.97
CA ILE A 121 -12.39 -3.77 2.70
C ILE A 121 -11.43 -2.95 1.83
N VAL A 122 -10.39 -3.61 1.33
CA VAL A 122 -9.42 -3.04 0.40
C VAL A 122 -9.57 -3.74 -0.94
N LYS A 123 -9.94 -3.00 -1.98
CA LYS A 123 -10.16 -3.56 -3.32
C LYS A 123 -8.91 -3.46 -4.17
N LEU A 124 -8.90 -4.22 -5.26
CA LEU A 124 -7.91 -4.13 -6.32
C LEU A 124 -7.89 -2.69 -6.87
N GLY A 125 -6.81 -1.96 -6.57
CA GLY A 125 -6.65 -0.53 -6.88
C GLY A 125 -6.46 0.35 -5.64
N ASP A 126 -7.09 0.00 -4.52
CA ASP A 126 -6.91 0.71 -3.24
C ASP A 126 -5.61 0.30 -2.53
N SER A 127 -5.12 -0.92 -2.82
CA SER A 127 -3.90 -1.49 -2.21
C SER A 127 -2.62 -0.72 -2.56
N ASP A 128 -2.66 0.08 -3.63
CA ASP A 128 -1.55 0.96 -4.02
C ASP A 128 -1.41 2.16 -3.09
N ILE A 129 -2.47 2.49 -2.34
CA ILE A 129 -2.45 3.59 -1.38
C ILE A 129 -1.92 3.11 -0.03
N ILE A 130 -2.03 1.82 0.30
CA ILE A 130 -1.67 1.28 1.62
C ILE A 130 -0.20 0.87 1.68
N ASP A 131 0.54 1.40 2.66
CA ASP A 131 1.90 0.97 3.01
C ASP A 131 1.92 0.16 4.31
N ILE A 132 1.85 -1.17 4.20
CA ILE A 132 1.93 -2.08 5.34
C ILE A 132 3.34 -2.20 5.94
N THR A 133 4.37 -1.72 5.23
CA THR A 133 5.77 -1.78 5.69
C THR A 133 6.07 -0.72 6.76
N LYS A 134 5.15 0.23 6.94
CA LYS A 134 5.24 1.31 7.92
C LYS A 134 4.36 1.01 9.13
N ALA A 135 4.65 1.70 10.23
CA ALA A 135 3.77 1.71 11.40
C ALA A 135 2.40 2.32 11.06
N LEU A 136 1.36 1.87 11.77
CA LEU A 136 0.03 2.43 11.72
C LEU A 136 0.04 3.84 12.34
N LYS A 137 -0.80 4.72 11.81
CA LYS A 137 -1.04 6.02 12.43
C LYS A 137 -2.14 5.83 13.49
N LEU A 138 -1.73 5.83 14.75
CA LEU A 138 -2.60 5.70 15.92
C LEU A 138 -3.08 7.08 16.38
N THR A 139 -4.37 7.18 16.70
CA THR A 139 -4.97 8.35 17.36
C THR A 139 -5.62 7.90 18.66
N VAL A 140 -5.25 8.54 19.77
CA VAL A 140 -5.75 8.23 21.11
C VAL A 140 -6.66 9.37 21.57
N VAL A 141 -7.85 9.02 22.04
CA VAL A 141 -8.82 9.93 22.65
C VAL A 141 -9.28 9.32 23.98
N PRO A 142 -8.82 9.85 25.12
CA PRO A 142 -9.18 9.30 26.43
C PRO A 142 -10.69 9.10 26.61
N GLY A 143 -11.07 7.95 27.17
CA GLY A 143 -12.48 7.58 27.37
C GLY A 143 -13.22 7.11 26.10
N SER A 144 -12.56 7.10 24.95
CA SER A 144 -13.07 6.50 23.69
C SER A 144 -12.12 5.40 23.21
N LYS A 145 -12.56 4.60 22.22
CA LYS A 145 -11.66 3.68 21.52
C LYS A 145 -10.60 4.47 20.75
N ALA A 146 -9.38 3.95 20.70
CA ALA A 146 -8.35 4.50 19.83
C ALA A 146 -8.68 4.18 18.36
N THR A 147 -8.23 5.03 17.44
CA THR A 147 -8.40 4.79 16.01
C THR A 147 -7.08 4.58 15.31
N VAL A 148 -7.08 3.75 14.28
CA VAL A 148 -5.91 3.52 13.41
C VAL A 148 -6.23 3.73 11.95
N LYS A 149 -5.21 4.19 11.23
CA LYS A 149 -5.15 4.09 9.77
C LYS A 149 -3.81 3.55 9.32
N PHE A 150 -3.81 2.93 8.15
CA PHE A 150 -2.58 2.57 7.47
C PHE A 150 -1.82 3.83 7.04
N ALA A 151 -0.50 3.73 6.96
CA ALA A 151 0.28 4.74 6.27
C ALA A 151 -0.07 4.73 4.78
N GLU A 152 -0.09 5.92 4.19
CA GLU A 152 -0.29 6.06 2.76
C GLU A 152 1.07 5.95 2.07
N LYS A 153 1.15 5.21 0.95
CA LYS A 153 2.33 5.26 0.09
C LYS A 153 2.44 6.68 -0.46
N THR A 154 3.64 7.25 -0.38
CA THR A 154 3.93 8.48 -1.12
C THR A 154 3.76 8.16 -2.60
N PRO A 155 2.95 8.92 -3.36
CA PRO A 155 2.83 8.68 -4.79
C PRO A 155 4.22 8.66 -5.40
N SER A 156 4.58 7.56 -6.07
CA SER A 156 5.77 7.56 -6.92
C SER A 156 5.60 8.74 -7.88
N ALA A 157 6.63 9.59 -7.99
CA ALA A 157 6.62 10.76 -8.84
C ALA A 157 5.98 10.42 -10.19
N SER A 158 4.99 11.24 -10.60
CA SER A 158 4.22 11.15 -11.85
C SER A 158 5.00 10.41 -12.94
N VAL A 159 4.73 9.11 -13.09
CA VAL A 159 5.33 8.36 -14.18
C VAL A 159 4.56 8.77 -15.41
N GLN A 160 5.19 9.63 -16.20
CA GLN A 160 4.61 10.15 -17.44
C GLN A 160 4.02 9.00 -18.26
N PRO A 161 2.81 9.15 -18.81
CA PRO A 161 2.20 8.11 -19.62
C PRO A 161 3.16 7.73 -20.75
N VAL A 162 3.41 6.43 -20.91
CA VAL A 162 4.17 5.95 -22.06
C VAL A 162 3.21 5.97 -23.24
N ILE A 163 3.47 6.87 -24.19
CA ILE A 163 2.74 6.94 -25.45
C ILE A 163 3.45 6.05 -26.45
N THR A 164 2.86 4.90 -26.78
CA THR A 164 3.36 4.02 -27.84
C THR A 164 2.55 4.27 -29.10
N LYS A 165 3.22 4.61 -30.20
CA LYS A 165 2.60 4.66 -31.54
C LYS A 165 2.84 3.33 -32.22
N LEU A 166 1.76 2.59 -32.47
CA LEU A 166 1.76 1.35 -33.22
C LEU A 166 1.03 1.59 -34.54
N ARG A 167 1.74 1.41 -35.65
CA ARG A 167 1.16 1.48 -37.00
C ARG A 167 1.10 0.08 -37.58
N ILE A 168 -0.09 -0.40 -37.89
CA ILE A 168 -0.29 -1.65 -38.63
C ILE A 168 -0.57 -1.28 -40.08
N ILE A 169 0.26 -1.73 -41.01
CA ILE A 169 0.09 -1.48 -42.45
C ILE A 169 -0.24 -2.80 -43.12
N ASN A 170 -1.27 -2.80 -43.97
CA ASN A 170 -1.49 -3.91 -44.89
C ASN A 170 -0.65 -3.65 -46.15
N ALA A 171 0.53 -4.25 -46.21
CA ALA A 171 1.46 -4.13 -47.32
C ALA A 171 2.04 -5.50 -47.68
N LYS A 172 2.37 -5.70 -48.95
CA LYS A 172 3.12 -6.86 -49.43
C LYS A 172 4.55 -6.78 -48.89
N GLU A 173 5.03 -7.87 -48.28
CA GLU A 173 6.40 -7.95 -47.76
C GLU A 173 7.39 -7.90 -48.94
N GLU A 174 8.28 -6.90 -48.96
CA GLU A 174 9.40 -6.82 -49.89
C GLU A 174 10.71 -6.91 -49.09
N THR A 175 11.47 -7.98 -49.32
CA THR A 175 12.81 -8.13 -48.77
C THR A 175 13.81 -7.58 -49.78
N ILE A 176 14.46 -6.46 -49.44
CA ILE A 176 15.54 -5.89 -50.25
C ILE A 176 16.86 -6.32 -49.63
N ASP A 177 17.55 -7.25 -50.29
CA ASP A 177 18.94 -7.57 -49.96
C ASP A 177 19.83 -6.43 -50.47
N ILE A 178 20.44 -5.68 -49.56
CA ILE A 178 21.43 -4.65 -49.93
C ILE A 178 22.76 -5.38 -50.15
N ASP A 179 23.03 -5.82 -51.37
CA ASP A 179 24.36 -6.23 -51.76
C ASP A 179 25.29 -5.01 -51.75
N ALA A 180 26.18 -4.94 -50.77
CA ALA A 180 27.13 -3.84 -50.58
C ALA A 180 28.31 -3.89 -51.57
N SER A 181 28.12 -4.39 -52.80
CA SER A 181 29.17 -4.67 -53.77
C SER A 181 29.55 -3.50 -54.70
N SER A 182 29.37 -2.24 -54.26
CA SER A 182 30.03 -1.11 -54.94
C SER A 182 30.58 -0.06 -53.97
N SER A 183 31.62 -0.43 -53.23
CA SER A 183 32.57 0.55 -52.70
C SER A 183 33.30 1.22 -53.87
N LYS A 184 32.78 2.35 -54.38
CA LYS A 184 33.64 3.32 -55.08
C LYS A 184 34.50 4.00 -54.02
N THR A 185 35.77 3.64 -53.94
CA THR A 185 36.74 4.38 -53.12
C THR A 185 37.02 5.73 -53.80
N ALA A 186 37.27 6.77 -53.01
CA ALA A 186 37.56 8.13 -53.46
C ALA A 186 38.93 8.29 -54.17
N GLN A 187 39.47 7.23 -54.77
CA GLN A 187 40.74 7.25 -55.52
C GLN A 187 40.58 7.48 -57.03
N ASP A 188 39.36 7.47 -57.57
CA ASP A 188 39.11 7.75 -59.01
C ASP A 188 38.81 9.23 -59.31
N LEU A 189 39.11 10.14 -58.37
CA LEU A 189 38.88 11.59 -58.50
C LEU A 189 40.15 12.45 -58.25
N ALA A 190 41.35 11.86 -58.35
CA ALA A 190 42.62 12.58 -58.32
C ALA A 190 43.58 12.09 -59.42
#